data_AF-A0A5R8Y4S4-F1
#
_entry.id   AF-A0A5R8Y4S4-F1
#
_cell.length_a   1.000
_cell.length_b   1.000
_cell.length_c   1.000
_cell.angle_alpha   90.00
_cell.angle_beta   90.00
_cell.angle_gamma   90.00
#
_symmetry.space_group_name_H-M   'P 1'
#
loop_
_entity.id
_entity.type
_entity.pdbx_description
1 polymer ?
#
loop_
_entity_poly.entity_id
_entity_poly.type
_entity_poly.pdbx_seq_one_letter_code
_entity_poly.pdbx_strand_id
1 'polypeptide(L)'
;MNIKILKEPLNQRHIKSRKEGYGQVGYITGSHAISEANRAFEYKWSAETLDMNLVQTEMKPKKDKQGNDTNIMLNYVGYTCKVKVTVDGLIREGYGFGQGIDKDLGKAHESATKEAETDALKRALRTFGDIFGLALYEKDNQNITNESKESYQIITDEQVKYIRKLNQTIKIDEKELCTFFMIDKLEDLKGRDYNKMIEIINKQIENKKAKDKK
;
A
#
# COMPACT_ATOMS: atom_id res chain seq x y z
N MET A 1 8.26 -11.82 -9.45
CA MET A 1 7.32 -11.20 -8.48
C MET A 1 7.62 -11.63 -7.04
N ASN A 2 7.69 -10.71 -6.06
CA ASN A 2 7.93 -11.01 -4.64
C ASN A 2 6.62 -11.13 -3.84
N ILE A 3 6.20 -12.37 -3.55
CA ILE A 3 4.93 -12.67 -2.87
C ILE A 3 4.92 -12.19 -1.41
N LYS A 4 6.06 -12.19 -0.71
CA LYS A 4 6.14 -11.72 0.69
C LYS A 4 5.73 -10.24 0.76
N ILE A 5 6.20 -9.42 -0.18
CA ILE A 5 5.88 -7.99 -0.29
C ILE A 5 4.39 -7.76 -0.57
N LEU A 6 3.78 -8.53 -1.49
CA LEU A 6 2.37 -8.37 -1.87
C LEU A 6 1.38 -8.62 -0.73
N LYS A 7 1.77 -9.44 0.25
CA LYS A 7 1.00 -9.76 1.46
C LYS A 7 1.29 -8.82 2.62
N GLU A 8 2.21 -7.85 2.47
CA GLU A 8 2.43 -6.86 3.51
C GLU A 8 1.17 -5.99 3.66
N PRO A 9 0.79 -5.66 4.91
CA PRO A 9 -0.38 -4.83 5.13
C PRO A 9 -0.12 -3.40 4.64
N LEU A 10 -1.19 -2.72 4.23
CA LEU A 10 -1.10 -1.34 3.78
C LEU A 10 -0.75 -0.43 4.95
N ASN A 11 0.23 0.45 4.77
CA ASN A 11 0.59 1.40 5.82
C ASN A 11 -0.33 2.62 5.81
N GLN A 12 -0.90 2.97 6.97
CA GLN A 12 -1.82 4.09 7.16
C GLN A 12 -1.26 5.42 6.62
N ARG A 13 0.06 5.64 6.68
CA ARG A 13 0.69 6.87 6.19
C ARG A 13 0.57 7.10 4.68
N HIS A 14 0.27 6.05 3.93
CA HIS A 14 0.07 6.10 2.48
C HIS A 14 -1.41 6.23 2.08
N ILE A 15 -2.29 6.19 3.07
CA ILE A 15 -3.74 6.36 2.89
C ILE A 15 -4.06 7.84 3.01
N LYS A 16 -4.66 8.39 1.96
CA LYS A 16 -5.28 9.71 1.97
C LYS A 16 -6.79 9.55 2.08
N SER A 17 -7.46 10.58 2.60
CA SER A 17 -8.92 10.62 2.68
C SER A 17 -9.47 11.70 1.78
N ARG A 18 -10.59 11.42 1.10
CA ARG A 18 -11.39 12.43 0.41
C ARG A 18 -12.83 12.36 0.89
N LYS A 19 -13.54 13.50 0.85
CA LYS A 19 -14.99 13.51 1.06
C LYS A 19 -15.67 12.96 -0.18
N GLU A 20 -16.56 11.99 0.00
CA GLU A 20 -17.36 11.41 -1.07
C GLU A 20 -18.79 11.21 -0.53
N GLY A 21 -19.75 11.95 -1.09
CA GLY A 21 -21.10 12.04 -0.54
C GLY A 21 -21.12 12.48 0.93
N TYR A 22 -21.75 11.68 1.79
CA TYR A 22 -21.84 11.91 3.24
C TYR A 22 -20.67 11.30 4.04
N GLY A 23 -19.72 10.62 3.38
CA GLY A 23 -18.63 9.89 4.03
C GLY A 23 -17.23 10.39 3.67
N GLN A 24 -16.22 9.81 4.32
CA GLN A 24 -14.83 9.87 3.88
C GLN A 24 -14.42 8.51 3.32
N VAL A 25 -13.74 8.52 2.18
CA VAL A 25 -13.21 7.32 1.54
C VAL A 25 -11.69 7.39 1.51
N GLY A 26 -11.04 6.33 1.99
CA GLY A 26 -9.60 6.16 1.95
C GLY A 26 -9.12 5.77 0.55
N TYR A 27 -7.99 6.32 0.11
CA TYR A 27 -7.37 5.97 -1.17
C TYR A 27 -5.85 6.07 -1.11
N ILE A 28 -5.16 5.31 -1.96
CA ILE A 28 -3.73 5.50 -2.23
C ILE A 28 -3.52 6.37 -3.48
N THR A 29 -2.41 7.11 -3.52
CA THR A 29 -2.04 7.90 -4.70
C THR A 29 -1.52 7.00 -5.82
N GLY A 30 -1.66 7.44 -7.08
CA GLY A 30 -1.08 6.72 -8.23
C GLY A 30 0.44 6.54 -8.10
N SER A 31 1.14 7.56 -7.60
CA SER A 31 2.59 7.49 -7.34
C SER A 31 2.96 6.41 -6.32
N HIS A 32 2.15 6.23 -5.27
CA HIS A 32 2.38 5.17 -4.29
C HIS A 32 2.17 3.79 -4.91
N ALA A 33 1.08 3.60 -5.66
CA ALA A 33 0.81 2.36 -6.37
C ALA A 33 1.96 1.98 -7.33
N ILE A 34 2.48 2.95 -8.10
CA ILE A 34 3.64 2.73 -8.98
C ILE A 34 4.90 2.36 -8.18
N SER A 35 5.16 3.03 -7.05
CA SER A 35 6.31 2.72 -6.20
C SER A 35 6.22 1.30 -5.60
N GLU A 36 5.04 0.88 -5.17
CA GLU A 36 4.82 -0.49 -4.67
C GLU A 36 4.93 -1.53 -5.79
N ALA A 37 4.48 -1.21 -7.01
CA ALA A 37 4.67 -2.07 -8.17
C ALA A 37 6.15 -2.23 -8.52
N ASN A 38 6.92 -1.14 -8.54
CA ASN A 38 8.37 -1.18 -8.74
C ASN A 38 9.07 -2.03 -7.67
N ARG A 39 8.63 -1.92 -6.41
CA ARG A 39 9.19 -2.67 -5.27
C ARG A 39 8.83 -4.16 -5.33
N ALA A 40 7.54 -4.48 -5.51
CA ALA A 40 7.02 -5.85 -5.47
C ALA A 40 7.36 -6.66 -6.73
N PHE A 41 7.44 -5.99 -7.88
CA PHE A 41 7.72 -6.60 -9.19
C PHE A 41 9.17 -6.38 -9.65
N GLU A 42 10.02 -5.74 -8.84
CA GLU A 42 11.43 -5.51 -9.15
C GLU A 42 11.64 -4.78 -10.49
N TYR A 43 10.78 -3.79 -10.79
CA TYR A 43 10.74 -3.08 -12.07
C TYR A 43 10.47 -3.97 -13.31
N LYS A 44 10.13 -5.25 -13.14
CA LYS A 44 9.80 -6.20 -14.21
C LYS A 44 8.29 -6.27 -14.45
N TRP A 45 7.67 -5.12 -14.70
CA TRP A 45 6.26 -5.02 -15.00
C TRP A 45 6.00 -3.97 -16.06
N SER A 46 4.86 -4.07 -16.74
CA SER A 46 4.39 -3.07 -17.69
C SER A 46 2.93 -2.73 -17.47
N ALA A 47 2.55 -1.53 -17.88
CA ALA A 47 1.17 -1.08 -17.96
C ALA A 47 0.89 -0.54 -19.37
N GLU A 48 -0.28 -0.88 -19.91
CA GLU A 48 -0.74 -0.43 -21.21
C GLU A 48 -2.18 0.06 -21.08
N THR A 49 -2.45 1.26 -21.59
CA THR A 49 -3.81 1.78 -21.75
C THR A 49 -4.41 1.16 -23.01
N LEU A 50 -5.43 0.32 -22.80
CA LEU A 50 -6.12 -0.41 -23.87
C LEU A 50 -7.22 0.44 -24.50
N ASP A 51 -8.00 1.12 -23.67
CA ASP A 51 -9.16 1.91 -24.09
C ASP A 51 -9.22 3.24 -23.33
N MET A 52 -9.65 4.30 -24.01
CA MET A 52 -9.95 5.61 -23.43
C MET A 52 -11.19 6.18 -24.12
N ASN A 53 -12.33 6.18 -23.44
CA ASN A 53 -13.62 6.57 -24.02
C ASN A 53 -14.18 7.82 -23.33
N LEU A 54 -14.53 8.83 -24.12
CA LEU A 54 -15.30 9.99 -23.67
C LEU A 54 -16.75 9.56 -23.44
N VAL A 55 -17.25 9.70 -22.21
CA VAL A 55 -18.62 9.27 -21.83
C VAL A 55 -19.51 10.41 -21.35
N GLN A 56 -18.92 11.58 -21.07
CA GLN A 56 -19.64 12.78 -20.68
C GLN A 56 -18.93 14.01 -21.25
N THR A 57 -19.69 14.89 -21.89
CA THR A 57 -19.26 16.24 -22.21
C THR A 57 -20.46 17.15 -22.16
N GLU A 58 -20.46 18.08 -21.20
CA GLU A 58 -21.54 19.04 -21.03
C GLU A 58 -21.04 20.32 -20.38
N MET A 59 -21.72 21.43 -20.67
CA MET A 59 -21.44 22.72 -20.04
C MET A 59 -22.63 23.11 -19.16
N LYS A 60 -22.38 23.38 -17.88
CA LYS A 60 -23.42 23.72 -16.91
C LYS A 60 -22.98 24.87 -16.01
N PRO A 61 -23.92 25.68 -15.49
CA PRO A 61 -23.61 26.68 -14.48
C PRO A 61 -23.06 26.02 -13.22
N LYS A 62 -22.00 26.60 -12.65
CA LYS A 62 -21.47 26.23 -11.35
C LYS A 62 -22.54 26.47 -10.29
N LYS A 63 -22.72 25.52 -9.38
CA LYS A 63 -23.59 25.67 -8.21
C LYS A 63 -22.90 26.44 -7.09
N ASP A 64 -23.62 27.34 -6.44
CA ASP A 64 -23.18 27.97 -5.18
C ASP A 64 -23.32 27.01 -3.99
N LYS A 65 -23.00 27.47 -2.77
CA LYS A 65 -23.12 26.66 -1.55
C LYS A 65 -24.57 26.25 -1.21
N GLN A 66 -25.55 26.95 -1.75
CA GLN A 66 -26.98 26.70 -1.56
C GLN A 66 -27.59 25.85 -2.68
N GLY A 67 -26.81 25.53 -3.72
CA GLY A 67 -27.27 24.75 -4.88
C GLY A 67 -27.87 25.57 -6.01
N ASN A 68 -27.80 26.90 -5.95
CA ASN A 68 -28.31 27.78 -7.00
C ASN A 68 -27.30 27.92 -8.14
N ASP A 69 -27.80 28.17 -9.36
CA ASP A 69 -26.95 28.45 -10.51
C ASP A 69 -26.26 29.79 -10.36
N THR A 70 -24.96 29.81 -10.67
CA THR A 70 -24.17 31.04 -10.79
C THR A 70 -23.98 31.41 -12.25
N ASN A 71 -23.56 32.65 -12.53
CA ASN A 71 -23.21 33.11 -13.87
C ASN A 71 -21.89 32.51 -14.42
N ILE A 72 -21.26 31.60 -13.68
CA ILE A 72 -20.02 30.94 -14.10
C ILE A 72 -20.36 29.60 -14.74
N MET A 73 -20.07 29.45 -16.03
CA MET A 73 -20.17 28.17 -16.73
C MET A 73 -18.92 27.32 -16.51
N LEU A 74 -19.12 26.01 -16.34
CA LEU A 74 -18.05 25.01 -16.24
C LEU A 74 -18.30 23.88 -17.24
N ASN A 75 -17.23 23.35 -17.81
CA ASN A 75 -17.25 22.13 -18.60
C ASN A 75 -17.11 20.94 -17.64
N TYR A 76 -17.97 19.96 -17.81
CA TYR A 76 -17.94 18.68 -17.14
C TYR A 76 -17.58 17.62 -18.19
N VAL A 77 -16.41 17.01 -18.02
CA VAL A 77 -15.89 16.02 -18.95
C VAL A 77 -15.61 14.73 -18.19
N GLY A 78 -16.08 13.60 -18.72
CA GLY A 78 -15.93 12.29 -18.10
C GLY A 78 -15.34 11.29 -19.07
N TYR A 79 -14.34 10.54 -18.60
CA TYR A 79 -13.70 9.46 -19.36
C TYR A 79 -13.75 8.15 -18.59
N THR A 80 -13.97 7.05 -19.33
CA THR A 80 -13.66 5.70 -18.84
C THR A 80 -12.37 5.21 -19.49
N CYS A 81 -11.52 4.55 -18.72
CA CYS A 81 -10.25 3.99 -19.19
C CYS A 81 -10.14 2.51 -18.84
N LYS A 82 -9.52 1.72 -19.73
CA LYS A 82 -9.12 0.34 -19.45
C LYS A 82 -7.60 0.24 -19.49
N VAL A 83 -6.99 -0.27 -18.41
CA VAL A 83 -5.54 -0.49 -18.31
C VAL A 83 -5.26 -1.98 -18.10
N LYS A 84 -4.24 -2.49 -18.78
CA LYS A 84 -3.69 -3.84 -18.62
C LYS A 84 -2.33 -3.76 -17.94
N VAL A 85 -2.16 -4.47 -16.84
CA VAL A 85 -0.88 -4.64 -16.14
C VAL A 85 -0.36 -6.06 -16.40
N THR A 86 0.89 -6.16 -16.82
CA THR A 86 1.57 -7.44 -17.08
C THR A 86 2.79 -7.60 -16.17
N VAL A 87 2.91 -8.73 -15.48
CA VAL A 87 4.02 -9.09 -14.60
C VAL A 87 4.36 -10.56 -14.82
N ASP A 88 5.57 -10.89 -15.28
CA ASP A 88 6.01 -12.30 -15.48
C ASP A 88 4.98 -13.15 -16.28
N GLY A 89 4.28 -12.57 -17.26
CA GLY A 89 3.23 -13.22 -18.05
C GLY A 89 1.83 -13.25 -17.41
N LEU A 90 1.70 -12.88 -16.13
CA LEU A 90 0.41 -12.68 -15.47
C LEU A 90 -0.20 -11.33 -15.89
N ILE A 91 -1.47 -11.36 -16.30
CA ILE A 91 -2.21 -10.18 -16.74
C ILE A 91 -3.33 -9.86 -15.76
N ARG A 92 -3.44 -8.58 -15.38
CA ARG A 92 -4.59 -8.04 -14.65
C ARG A 92 -5.07 -6.78 -15.33
N GLU A 93 -6.38 -6.63 -15.43
CA GLU A 93 -6.99 -5.47 -16.05
C GLU A 93 -7.78 -4.66 -15.02
N GLY A 94 -7.81 -3.35 -15.24
CA GLY A 94 -8.56 -2.41 -14.42
C GLY A 94 -9.36 -1.46 -15.30
N TYR A 95 -10.55 -1.12 -14.84
CA TYR A 95 -11.43 -0.14 -15.47
C TYR A 95 -11.58 1.06 -14.55
N GLY A 96 -11.17 2.23 -15.01
CA GLY A 96 -11.21 3.46 -14.24
C GLY A 96 -12.17 4.48 -14.82
N PHE A 97 -12.54 5.45 -13.99
CA PHE A 97 -13.29 6.63 -14.40
C PHE A 97 -12.59 7.89 -13.89
N GLY A 98 -12.65 8.96 -14.67
CA GLY A 98 -12.11 10.26 -14.29
C GLY A 98 -13.02 11.38 -14.74
N GLN A 99 -13.12 12.43 -13.92
CA GLN A 99 -13.96 13.59 -14.20
C GLN A 99 -13.16 14.88 -14.07
N GLY A 100 -13.19 15.68 -15.14
CA GLY A 100 -12.62 17.01 -15.17
C GLY A 100 -13.71 18.05 -15.13
N ILE A 101 -13.56 19.02 -14.24
CA ILE A 101 -14.47 20.16 -14.11
C ILE A 101 -13.64 21.43 -14.16
N ASP A 102 -13.71 22.17 -15.26
CA ASP A 102 -12.95 23.41 -15.45
C ASP A 102 -13.70 24.38 -16.38
N LYS A 103 -13.38 25.67 -16.26
CA LYS A 103 -13.86 26.71 -17.20
C LYS A 103 -13.29 26.49 -18.59
N ASP A 104 -12.04 26.02 -18.66
CA ASP A 104 -11.37 25.67 -19.91
C ASP A 104 -11.67 24.22 -20.28
N LEU A 105 -12.19 24.00 -21.49
CA LEU A 105 -12.58 22.67 -21.94
C LEU A 105 -11.36 21.75 -22.04
N GLY A 106 -10.21 22.25 -22.53
CA GLY A 106 -8.98 21.48 -22.65
C GLY A 106 -8.47 20.97 -21.30
N LYS A 107 -8.47 21.82 -20.27
CA LYS A 107 -8.10 21.44 -18.89
C LYS A 107 -9.05 20.42 -18.30
N ALA A 108 -10.35 20.52 -18.58
CA ALA A 108 -11.32 19.51 -18.17
C ALA A 108 -11.02 18.15 -18.81
N HIS A 109 -10.76 18.11 -20.13
CA HIS A 109 -10.32 16.88 -20.82
C HIS A 109 -9.01 16.32 -20.24
N GLU A 110 -8.00 17.17 -20.01
CA GLU A 110 -6.71 16.77 -19.45
C GLU A 110 -6.85 16.12 -18.07
N SER A 111 -7.60 16.76 -17.16
CA SER A 111 -7.82 16.25 -15.81
C SER A 111 -8.59 14.93 -15.82
N ALA A 112 -9.69 14.86 -16.60
CA ALA A 112 -10.52 13.66 -16.69
C ALA A 112 -9.73 12.45 -17.22
N THR A 113 -8.94 12.66 -18.27
CA THR A 113 -8.14 11.60 -18.91
C THR A 113 -7.09 11.06 -17.95
N LYS A 114 -6.33 11.95 -17.28
CA LYS A 114 -5.29 11.58 -16.31
C LYS A 114 -5.86 10.84 -15.11
N GLU A 115 -7.02 11.28 -14.60
CA GLU A 115 -7.69 10.62 -13.49
C GLU A 115 -8.19 9.23 -13.89
N ALA A 116 -8.83 9.09 -15.06
CA ALA A 116 -9.36 7.82 -15.55
C ALA A 116 -8.28 6.75 -15.70
N GLU A 117 -7.15 7.12 -16.32
CA GLU A 117 -6.00 6.22 -16.48
C GLU A 117 -5.37 5.84 -15.13
N THR A 118 -5.18 6.81 -14.25
CA THR A 118 -4.63 6.56 -12.90
C THR A 118 -5.54 5.64 -12.08
N ASP A 119 -6.86 5.83 -12.17
CA ASP A 119 -7.82 4.98 -11.49
C ASP A 119 -7.83 3.55 -12.05
N ALA A 120 -7.83 3.40 -13.38
CA ALA A 120 -7.74 2.10 -14.05
C ALA A 120 -6.48 1.34 -13.64
N LEU A 121 -5.32 2.01 -13.64
CA LEU A 121 -4.04 1.44 -13.21
C LEU A 121 -4.10 0.95 -11.75
N LYS A 122 -4.57 1.80 -10.82
CA LYS A 122 -4.71 1.41 -9.41
C LYS A 122 -5.63 0.19 -9.25
N ARG A 123 -6.73 0.13 -10.00
CA ARG A 123 -7.69 -0.97 -9.92
C ARG A 123 -7.14 -2.27 -10.47
N ALA A 124 -6.32 -2.22 -11.52
CA ALA A 124 -5.58 -3.38 -12.00
C ALA A 124 -4.58 -3.87 -10.93
N LEU A 125 -3.76 -2.96 -10.39
CA LEU A 125 -2.74 -3.26 -9.37
C LEU A 125 -3.32 -3.81 -8.07
N ARG A 126 -4.48 -3.31 -7.63
CA ARG A 126 -5.18 -3.78 -6.42
C ARG A 126 -5.38 -5.29 -6.38
N THR A 127 -5.52 -5.94 -7.54
CA THR A 127 -5.76 -7.39 -7.62
C THR A 127 -4.51 -8.25 -7.36
N PHE A 128 -3.34 -7.64 -7.17
CA PHE A 128 -2.10 -8.34 -6.83
C PHE A 128 -1.84 -8.48 -5.32
N GLY A 129 -2.35 -7.58 -4.47
CA GLY A 129 -2.08 -7.62 -3.03
C GLY A 129 -2.49 -6.38 -2.23
N ASP A 130 -2.37 -6.48 -0.91
CA ASP A 130 -2.88 -5.50 0.05
C ASP A 130 -2.18 -4.14 -0.02
N ILE A 131 -0.88 -4.14 -0.33
CA ILE A 131 -0.07 -2.92 -0.52
C ILE A 131 -0.63 -1.98 -1.59
N PHE A 132 -1.47 -2.48 -2.49
CA PHE A 132 -2.13 -1.69 -3.55
C PHE A 132 -3.51 -1.16 -3.15
N GLY A 133 -3.88 -1.23 -1.88
CA GLY A 133 -5.15 -0.67 -1.39
C GLY A 133 -6.32 -1.64 -1.38
N LEU A 134 -6.09 -2.96 -1.42
CA LEU A 134 -7.16 -3.96 -1.27
C LEU A 134 -7.82 -3.85 0.11
N ALA A 135 -7.02 -3.65 1.16
CA ALA A 135 -7.46 -3.47 2.54
C ALA A 135 -8.45 -2.30 2.75
N LEU A 136 -8.42 -1.28 1.87
CA LEU A 136 -9.34 -0.12 1.94
C LEU A 136 -10.79 -0.47 1.59
N TYR A 137 -11.04 -1.64 1.00
CA TYR A 137 -12.37 -2.13 0.66
C TYR A 137 -12.94 -3.09 1.70
N GLU A 138 -12.13 -3.52 2.67
CA GLU A 138 -12.59 -4.37 3.77
C GLU A 138 -13.25 -3.50 4.85
N LYS A 139 -14.44 -3.92 5.32
CA LYS A 139 -15.23 -3.14 6.29
C LYS A 139 -14.49 -2.87 7.61
N ASP A 140 -13.55 -3.74 7.95
CA ASP A 140 -12.88 -3.74 9.24
C ASP A 140 -11.42 -3.22 9.16
N ASN A 141 -10.94 -2.82 7.97
CA ASN A 141 -9.57 -2.30 7.78
C ASN A 141 -8.45 -3.19 8.36
N GLN A 142 -8.67 -4.52 8.46
CA GLN A 142 -7.83 -5.44 9.24
C GLN A 142 -6.38 -5.53 8.73
N ASN A 143 -6.17 -5.22 7.45
CA ASN A 143 -4.86 -5.25 6.79
C ASN A 143 -4.22 -3.85 6.64
N ILE A 144 -4.54 -2.91 7.55
CA ILE A 144 -3.92 -1.59 7.63
C ILE A 144 -3.08 -1.46 8.90
N THR A 145 -1.83 -1.00 8.78
CA THR A 145 -0.91 -0.82 9.92
C THR A 145 -0.52 0.62 10.15
N ASN A 146 -0.33 1.00 11.42
CA ASN A 146 0.21 2.29 11.84
C ASN A 146 1.74 2.28 12.00
N GLU A 147 2.42 1.20 11.60
CA GLU A 147 3.85 1.00 11.90
C GLU A 147 4.74 1.93 11.04
N SER A 148 5.80 2.52 11.61
CA SER A 148 6.69 3.49 10.90
C SER A 148 7.57 2.80 9.85
N LYS A 149 8.27 3.54 8.97
CA LYS A 149 9.25 2.93 8.03
C LYS A 149 10.31 2.06 8.73
N GLU A 150 10.71 2.44 9.94
CA GLU A 150 11.73 1.73 10.73
C GLU A 150 11.25 0.33 11.17
N SER A 151 9.93 0.14 11.30
CA SER A 151 9.33 -1.14 11.69
C SER A 151 9.50 -2.25 10.64
N TYR A 152 9.55 -1.88 9.36
CA TYR A 152 9.69 -2.78 8.20
C TYR A 152 11.14 -2.93 7.72
N GLN A 153 12.04 -2.07 8.19
CA GLN A 153 13.47 -2.26 7.98
C GLN A 153 13.91 -3.50 8.74
N ILE A 154 14.86 -4.21 8.14
CA ILE A 154 15.52 -5.31 8.79
C ILE A 154 16.43 -4.75 9.89
N ILE A 155 16.57 -5.49 10.98
CA ILE A 155 17.40 -5.08 12.11
C ILE A 155 18.85 -4.84 11.65
N THR A 156 19.56 -3.95 12.34
CA THR A 156 20.95 -3.61 12.00
C THR A 156 21.90 -4.76 12.32
N ASP A 157 23.08 -4.79 11.70
CA ASP A 157 24.14 -5.77 12.03
C ASP A 157 24.52 -5.74 13.52
N GLU A 158 24.45 -4.57 14.17
CA GLU A 158 24.68 -4.43 15.60
C GLU A 158 23.59 -5.12 16.42
N GLN A 159 22.32 -4.97 16.03
CA GLN A 159 21.19 -5.65 16.65
C GLN A 159 21.27 -7.17 16.47
N VAL A 160 21.66 -7.65 15.27
CA VAL A 160 21.89 -9.09 15.01
C VAL A 160 23.01 -9.62 15.91
N LYS A 161 24.14 -8.90 16.00
CA LYS A 161 25.26 -9.26 16.89
C LYS A 161 24.83 -9.32 18.35
N TYR A 162 24.00 -8.37 18.79
CA TYR A 162 23.47 -8.34 20.14
C TYR A 162 22.59 -9.56 20.45
N ILE A 163 21.66 -9.91 19.55
CA ILE A 163 20.83 -11.12 19.70
C ILE A 163 21.70 -12.38 19.79
N ARG A 164 22.69 -12.54 18.91
CA ARG A 164 23.62 -13.69 18.93
C ARG A 164 24.39 -13.79 20.24
N LYS A 165 24.85 -12.65 20.78
CA LYS A 165 25.54 -12.59 22.09
C LYS A 165 24.63 -13.06 23.22
N LEU A 166 23.36 -12.64 23.23
CA LEU A 166 22.40 -13.11 24.22
C LEU A 166 22.14 -14.61 24.08
N ASN A 167 21.94 -15.11 22.85
CA ASN A 167 21.70 -16.53 22.58
C ASN A 167 22.86 -17.42 23.06
N GLN A 168 24.11 -17.00 22.86
CA GLN A 168 25.29 -17.73 23.35
C GLN A 168 25.31 -17.88 24.87
N THR A 169 24.81 -16.89 25.60
CA THR A 169 24.79 -16.90 27.08
C THR A 169 23.91 -18.04 27.63
N ILE A 170 22.89 -18.44 26.88
CA ILE A 170 21.88 -19.43 27.31
C ILE A 170 21.86 -20.71 26.47
N LYS A 171 22.60 -20.74 25.36
CA LYS A 171 22.62 -21.82 24.35
C LYS A 171 21.26 -22.04 23.68
N ILE A 172 20.52 -20.96 23.37
CA ILE A 172 19.35 -21.06 22.49
C ILE A 172 19.82 -21.32 21.05
N ASP A 173 19.13 -22.24 20.35
CA ASP A 173 19.33 -22.45 18.92
C ASP A 173 18.74 -21.29 18.11
N GLU A 174 19.58 -20.65 17.29
CA GLU A 174 19.16 -19.57 16.37
C GLU A 174 18.02 -20.03 15.46
N LYS A 175 18.00 -21.31 15.04
CA LYS A 175 16.94 -21.87 14.19
C LYS A 175 15.58 -21.87 14.87
N GLU A 176 15.52 -22.09 16.17
CA GLU A 176 14.26 -22.11 16.92
C GLU A 176 13.63 -20.71 16.94
N LEU A 177 14.45 -19.69 17.17
CA LEU A 177 14.03 -18.29 17.10
C LEU A 177 13.60 -17.90 15.69
N CYS A 178 14.39 -18.23 14.68
CA CYS A 178 14.02 -17.96 13.29
C CYS A 178 12.68 -18.60 12.91
N THR A 179 12.42 -19.83 13.36
CA THR A 179 11.14 -20.53 13.15
C THR A 179 9.97 -19.80 13.81
N PHE A 180 10.14 -19.35 15.07
CA PHE A 180 9.09 -18.62 15.80
C PHE A 180 8.67 -17.32 15.08
N PHE A 181 9.63 -16.63 14.47
CA PHE A 181 9.38 -15.39 13.74
C PHE A 181 9.13 -15.59 12.24
N MET A 182 9.08 -16.84 11.77
CA MET A 182 8.88 -17.20 10.36
C MET A 182 9.90 -16.53 9.42
N ILE A 183 11.16 -16.47 9.84
CA ILE A 183 12.29 -15.90 9.10
C ILE A 183 13.35 -16.97 8.80
N ASP A 184 14.11 -16.80 7.72
CA ASP A 184 15.12 -17.77 7.28
C ASP A 184 16.43 -17.63 8.07
N LYS A 185 16.79 -16.40 8.46
CA LYS A 185 17.97 -16.06 9.29
C LYS A 185 17.69 -14.81 10.13
N LEU A 186 18.47 -14.58 11.20
CA LEU A 186 18.26 -13.42 12.10
C LEU A 186 18.36 -12.08 11.37
N GLU A 187 19.20 -11.99 10.35
CA GLU A 187 19.35 -10.80 9.51
C GLU A 187 18.06 -10.45 8.75
N ASP A 188 17.07 -11.33 8.70
CA ASP A 188 15.77 -11.07 8.07
C ASP A 188 14.71 -10.56 9.08
N LEU A 189 15.06 -10.47 10.38
CA LEU A 189 14.14 -10.01 11.42
C LEU A 189 13.79 -8.54 11.21
N LYS A 190 12.49 -8.24 11.22
CA LYS A 190 11.98 -6.86 11.10
C LYS A 190 12.17 -6.09 12.40
N GLY A 191 12.43 -4.78 12.29
CA GLY A 191 12.61 -3.90 13.43
C GLY A 191 11.45 -3.94 14.43
N ARG A 192 10.22 -4.13 13.97
CA ARG A 192 9.03 -4.32 14.83
C ARG A 192 9.11 -5.54 15.73
N ASP A 193 9.78 -6.60 15.28
CA ASP A 193 9.86 -7.89 15.97
C ASP A 193 11.10 -7.96 16.89
N TYR A 194 12.02 -6.99 16.79
CA TYR A 194 13.24 -6.93 17.58
C TYR A 194 12.99 -6.96 19.08
N ASN A 195 12.19 -6.03 19.62
CA ASN A 195 11.95 -5.94 21.06
C ASN A 195 11.27 -7.21 21.61
N LYS A 196 10.35 -7.79 20.83
CA LYS A 196 9.67 -9.04 21.17
C LYS A 196 10.66 -10.21 21.22
N MET A 197 11.60 -10.29 20.28
CA MET A 197 12.66 -11.30 20.32
C MET A 197 13.54 -11.15 21.56
N ILE A 198 13.96 -9.91 21.88
CA ILE A 198 14.75 -9.62 23.08
C ILE A 198 13.99 -10.01 24.36
N GLU A 199 12.69 -9.74 24.44
CA GLU A 199 11.86 -10.11 25.58
C GLU A 199 11.77 -11.63 25.76
N ILE A 200 11.56 -12.39 24.68
CA ILE A 200 11.54 -13.86 24.70
C ILE A 200 12.87 -14.41 25.22
N ILE A 201 13.98 -13.90 24.69
CA ILE A 201 15.33 -14.30 25.10
C ILE A 201 15.55 -14.00 26.59
N ASN A 202 15.24 -12.78 27.04
CA ASN A 202 15.43 -12.37 28.44
C ASN A 202 14.59 -13.19 29.42
N LYS A 203 13.33 -13.48 29.07
CA LYS A 203 12.46 -14.33 29.90
C LYS A 203 13.04 -15.75 30.06
N GLN A 204 13.66 -16.29 29.01
CA GLN A 204 14.34 -17.58 29.10
C GLN A 204 15.64 -17.50 29.92
N ILE A 205 16.40 -16.39 29.84
CA ILE A 205 17.56 -16.12 30.72
C ILE A 205 17.13 -16.16 32.18
N GLU A 206 16.07 -15.44 32.54
CA GLU A 206 15.56 -15.38 33.91
C GLU A 206 15.10 -16.74 34.42
N ASN A 207 14.36 -17.49 33.61
CA ASN A 207 13.91 -18.83 33.95
C ASN A 207 15.08 -19.80 34.19
N LYS A 208 16.17 -19.67 33.43
CA LYS A 208 17.38 -20.50 33.62
C LYS A 208 18.10 -20.13 34.92
N LYS A 209 18.31 -18.83 35.18
CA LYS A 209 18.90 -18.34 36.43
C LYS A 209 18.10 -18.74 37.68
N ALA A 210 16.77 -18.81 37.57
CA ALA A 210 15.91 -19.26 38.66
C ALA A 210 16.03 -20.78 38.93
N LYS A 211 16.34 -21.58 37.90
CA LYS A 211 16.59 -23.03 38.03
C LYS A 211 17.97 -23.33 38.61
N ASP A 212 19.00 -22.57 38.24
CA ASP A 212 20.38 -22.78 38.73
C ASP A 212 20.59 -22.33 40.20
N LYS A 213 19.60 -21.63 40.79
CA LYS A 213 19.60 -21.19 42.21
C LYS A 213 18.82 -22.13 43.15
N LYS A 214 18.21 -23.20 42.63
CA LYS A 214 17.54 -24.26 43.40
C LYS A 214 18.41 -25.51 43.43
#